data_AF-A0A8T6UEY6-F1
#
_entry.id   AF-A0A8T6UEY6-F1
#
_cell.length_a   1.000
_cell.length_b   1.000
_cell.length_c   1.000
_cell.angle_alpha   90.00
_cell.angle_beta   90.00
_cell.angle_gamma   90.00
#
_symmetry.space_group_name_H-M   'P 1'
#
loop_
_entity.id
_entity.type
_entity.pdbx_description
1 polymer ?
#
loop_
_entity_poly.entity_id
_entity_poly.type
_entity_poly.pdbx_seq_one_letter_code
_entity_poly.pdbx_strand_id
1 'polypeptide(L)' 'MVRAVQKLAFISFLMGFLILLEQVVTYGVWFEIDDIHHETFAVAFFALGVGIILGLISQNRKSPD' A
#
# COMPACT_ATOMS: atom_id res chain seq x y z
N MET A 1 -13.37 15.14 3.21
CA MET A 1 -12.05 14.95 2.55
C MET A 1 -11.20 13.87 3.24
N VAL A 2 -10.89 13.99 4.53
CA VAL A 2 -10.05 13.03 5.29
C VAL A 2 -10.49 11.57 5.15
N ARG A 3 -11.79 11.29 5.28
CA ARG A 3 -12.33 9.91 5.12
C ARG A 3 -12.05 9.30 3.73
N ALA A 4 -12.05 10.12 2.68
CA ALA A 4 -11.76 9.63 1.33
C ALA A 4 -10.26 9.30 1.18
N VAL A 5 -9.39 10.12 1.77
CA VAL A 5 -7.94 9.90 1.79
C VAL A 5 -7.58 8.65 2.61
N GLN A 6 -8.26 8.41 3.73
CA GLN A 6 -8.12 7.16 4.50
C GLN A 6 -8.53 5.93 3.70
N LYS A 7 -9.65 6.02 2.95
CA LYS A 7 -10.07 4.94 2.03
C LYS A 7 -9.02 4.69 0.95
N LEU A 8 -8.40 5.74 0.41
CA LEU A 8 -7.34 5.59 -0.57
C LEU A 8 -6.14 4.85 0.01
N ALA A 9 -5.70 5.19 1.23
CA ALA A 9 -4.64 4.45 1.91
C ALA A 9 -5.00 2.96 2.06
N PHE A 10 -6.22 2.66 2.52
CA PHE A 10 -6.70 1.28 2.63
C PHE A 10 -6.70 0.55 1.28
N ILE A 11 -7.20 1.17 0.23
CA ILE A 11 -7.21 0.61 -1.12
C ILE A 11 -5.78 0.34 -1.59
N SER A 12 -4.83 1.25 -1.32
CA SER A 12 -3.41 1.02 -1.65
C SER A 12 -2.86 -0.23 -0.95
N PHE A 13 -3.08 -0.39 0.35
CA PHE A 13 -2.67 -1.62 1.04
C PHE A 13 -3.35 -2.87 0.51
N LEU A 14 -4.66 -2.79 0.23
CA LEU A 14 -5.41 -3.91 -0.32
C LEU A 14 -4.86 -4.34 -1.69
N MET A 15 -4.55 -3.39 -2.58
CA MET A 15 -3.97 -3.69 -3.89
C MET A 15 -2.60 -4.35 -3.76
N GLY A 16 -1.71 -3.83 -2.90
CA GLY A 16 -0.40 -4.44 -2.69
C GLY A 16 -0.51 -5.88 -2.16
N PHE A 17 -1.46 -6.13 -1.26
CA PHE A 17 -1.75 -7.48 -0.77
C PHE A 17 -2.31 -8.40 -1.86
N LEU A 18 -3.28 -7.92 -2.66
CA LEU A 18 -3.89 -8.72 -3.72
C LEU A 18 -2.89 -9.14 -4.80
N ILE A 19 -1.91 -8.30 -5.10
CA ILE A 19 -0.83 -8.62 -6.04
C ILE A 19 0.03 -9.78 -5.51
N LEU A 20 0.44 -9.73 -4.24
CA LEU A 20 1.19 -10.83 -3.65
C LEU A 20 0.33 -12.10 -3.50
N LEU A 21 -0.96 -11.94 -3.21
CA LEU A 21 -1.89 -13.07 -3.13
C LEU A 21 -2.05 -13.76 -4.49
N GLU A 22 -2.17 -12.99 -5.57
CA GLU A 22 -2.20 -13.53 -6.93
C GLU A 22 -0.93 -14.34 -7.20
N GLN A 23 0.24 -13.79 -6.88
CA GLN A 23 1.52 -14.50 -7.04
C GLN A 23 1.55 -15.84 -6.28
N VAL A 24 1.07 -15.87 -5.03
CA VAL A 24 1.02 -17.11 -4.24
C VAL A 24 0.11 -18.15 -4.86
N VAL A 25 -1.06 -17.72 -5.36
CA VAL A 25 -2.05 -18.61 -5.94
C VAL A 25 -1.55 -19.17 -7.28
N THR A 26 -0.84 -18.35 -8.07
CA THR A 26 -0.34 -18.72 -9.40
C THR A 26 0.97 -19.50 -9.35
N TYR A 27 1.93 -19.06 -8.51
CA TYR A 27 3.31 -19.55 -8.50
C TYR A 27 3.71 -20.26 -7.20
N GLY A 28 2.89 -20.21 -6.15
CA GLY A 28 3.14 -20.91 -4.89
C GLY A 28 4.10 -20.21 -3.93
N VAL A 29 4.53 -18.98 -4.24
CA VAL A 29 5.50 -18.21 -3.45
C VAL A 29 4.97 -16.81 -3.13
N TRP A 30 5.27 -16.30 -1.94
CA TRP A 30 4.86 -14.95 -1.53
C TRP A 30 5.74 -13.85 -2.11
N PHE A 31 6.99 -14.15 -2.38
CA PHE A 31 8.00 -13.18 -2.80
C PHE A 31 9.11 -13.92 -3.54
N GLU A 32 9.46 -13.46 -4.74
CA GLU A 32 10.43 -14.04 -5.65
C GLU A 32 11.36 -12.91 -6.14
N ILE A 33 12.64 -12.93 -5.75
CA ILE A 33 13.58 -11.86 -6.11
C ILE A 33 13.93 -11.90 -7.61
N ASP A 34 13.85 -13.09 -8.21
CA ASP A 34 14.22 -13.30 -9.61
C ASP A 34 13.13 -12.81 -10.59
N ASP A 35 11.89 -12.60 -10.12
CA ASP A 35 10.78 -12.03 -10.90
C ASP A 35 10.14 -10.85 -10.16
N ILE A 36 10.86 -9.71 -10.13
CA ILE A 36 10.52 -8.53 -9.33
C ILE A 36 9.21 -7.81 -9.70
N HIS A 37 8.46 -8.28 -10.69
CA HIS A 37 7.31 -7.56 -11.22
C HIS A 37 6.24 -7.34 -10.13
N HIS A 38 5.76 -8.41 -9.50
CA HIS A 38 4.72 -8.34 -8.49
C HIS A 38 5.21 -7.63 -7.23
N GLU A 39 6.46 -7.85 -6.84
CA GLU A 39 7.14 -7.24 -5.69
C GLU A 39 7.22 -5.74 -5.85
N THR A 40 7.62 -5.27 -7.04
CA THR A 40 7.74 -3.84 -7.33
C THR A 40 6.39 -3.15 -7.21
N PHE A 41 5.33 -3.74 -7.77
CA PHE A 41 3.99 -3.19 -7.64
C PHE A 41 3.47 -3.24 -6.21
N ALA A 42 3.64 -4.37 -5.51
CA ALA A 42 3.20 -4.51 -4.13
C ALA A 42 3.88 -3.49 -3.21
N VAL A 43 5.20 -3.33 -3.32
CA VAL A 43 5.97 -2.34 -2.57
C VAL A 43 5.55 -0.93 -2.93
N ALA A 44 5.33 -0.60 -4.20
CA ALA A 44 4.86 0.72 -4.61
C ALA A 44 3.48 1.05 -3.99
N PHE A 45 2.55 0.10 -3.98
CA PHE A 45 1.25 0.26 -3.36
C PHE A 45 1.34 0.41 -1.83
N PHE A 46 2.19 -0.36 -1.16
CA PHE A 46 2.43 -0.19 0.28
C PHE A 46 3.08 1.15 0.60
N ALA A 47 4.09 1.56 -0.16
CA ALA A 47 4.75 2.85 0.00
C ALA A 47 3.77 4.02 -0.18
N LEU A 48 2.88 3.94 -1.16
CA LEU A 48 1.81 4.93 -1.35
C LEU A 48 0.87 4.98 -0.13
N GLY A 49 0.39 3.83 0.35
CA GLY A 49 -0.46 3.74 1.54
C GLY A 49 0.20 4.35 2.78
N VAL A 50 1.49 4.04 3.02
CA VAL A 50 2.29 4.63 4.10
C VAL A 50 2.43 6.14 3.92
N GLY A 51 2.78 6.62 2.73
CA GLY A 51 2.92 8.04 2.43
C GLY A 51 1.64 8.84 2.71
N ILE A 52 0.48 8.27 2.35
CA ILE A 52 -0.83 8.88 2.65
C ILE A 52 -1.07 8.99 4.16
N ILE A 53 -0.80 7.92 4.93
CA ILE A 53 -0.96 7.92 6.39
C ILE A 53 -0.05 8.97 7.04
N LEU A 54 1.22 9.01 6.64
CA LEU A 54 2.18 9.99 7.16
C LEU A 54 1.76 11.42 6.81
N GLY A 55 1.23 11.66 5.61
CA GLY A 55 0.66 12.94 5.21
C GLY A 55 -0.51 13.36 6.10
N LEU A 56 -1.44 12.45 6.39
CA LEU A 56 -2.57 12.70 7.29
C LEU A 56 -2.12 13.02 8.72
N ILE A 57 -1.15 12.27 9.26
CA ILE A 57 -0.59 12.53 10.60
C ILE A 57 0.08 13.91 10.65
N SER A 58 0.83 14.27 9.61
CA SER A 58 1.51 15.57 9.51
C SER A 58 0.52 16.74 9.47
N GLN A 59 -0.60 16.60 8.74
CA GLN A 59 -1.67 17.61 8.69
C GLN A 59 -2.34 17.79 10.05
N ASN A 60 -2.69 16.69 10.74
CA ASN A 60 -3.30 16.76 12.07
C ASN A 60 -2.39 17.47 13.11
N ARG A 61 -1.06 17.34 12.98
CA ARG A 61 -0.11 18.06 13.86
C ARG A 61 -0.05 19.56 13.62
N LYS A 62 -0.35 20.03 12.40
CA LYS A 62 -0.29 21.45 12.01
C LYS A 62 -1.54 22.23 12.38
N SER A 63 -2.64 21.53 12.67
CA SER A 63 -3.89 22.11 13.15
C SER A 63 -4.19 21.59 14.55
N PRO A 64 -3.39 21.94 15.57
CA PRO A 64 -3.82 21.70 16.95
C PRO A 64 -5.01 22.62 17.22
N ASP A 65 -6.12 22.03 17.63
CA ASP A 65 -7.27 22.76 18.19
C ASP A 65 -6.83 23.69 19.34
#